data_AF-A0AAC9GIX5-F1
#
_entry.id   AF-A0AAC9GIX5-F1
#
_cell.length_a   1.000
_cell.length_b   1.000
_cell.length_c   1.000
_cell.angle_alpha   90.00
_cell.angle_beta   90.00
_cell.angle_gamma   90.00
#
_symmetry.space_group_name_H-M   'P 1'
#
loop_
_entity.id
_entity.type
_entity.pdbx_description
1 polymer ?
#
loop_
_entity_poly.entity_id
_entity_poly.type
_entity_poly.pdbx_seq_one_letter_code
_entity_poly.pdbx_strand_id
1 'polypeptide(L)'
;MSKLINNSNFKEDNSHNKKAYEFIDKHLPVTYVDLTIACIVKKGQPVPSKSLIRNVRNKTILRNDILLALVEVANENKLAIEKIKLLTSQS
;
A
#
# COMPACT_ATOMS: atom_id res chain seq x y z
N MET A 1 26.12 -16.20 7.39
CA MET A 1 25.87 -15.01 6.54
C MET A 1 24.84 -15.39 5.50
N SER A 2 23.55 -15.11 5.75
CA SER A 2 22.48 -15.49 4.82
C SER A 2 22.47 -14.56 3.63
N LYS A 3 22.69 -15.11 2.43
CA LYS A 3 22.66 -14.39 1.15
C LYS A 3 21.23 -13.89 0.92
N LEU A 4 21.06 -12.56 0.90
CA LEU A 4 19.85 -11.91 0.41
C LEU A 4 19.80 -12.12 -1.10
N ILE A 5 18.97 -13.07 -1.54
CA ILE A 5 18.72 -13.32 -2.95
C ILE A 5 17.81 -12.18 -3.44
N ASN A 6 18.41 -11.16 -4.03
CA ASN A 6 17.69 -10.11 -4.74
C ASN A 6 17.05 -10.75 -5.98
N ASN A 7 15.76 -11.09 -5.88
CA ASN A 7 14.97 -11.54 -7.03
C ASN A 7 14.60 -10.32 -7.88
N SER A 8 15.57 -9.76 -8.59
CA SER A 8 15.38 -8.70 -9.58
C SER A 8 14.84 -9.29 -10.88
N ASN A 9 13.63 -9.85 -10.83
CA ASN A 9 12.84 -10.20 -12.02
C ASN A 9 11.70 -9.18 -12.18
N PHE A 10 12.02 -7.90 -12.10
CA PHE A 10 11.10 -6.81 -12.41
C PHE A 10 10.96 -6.72 -13.93
N LYS A 11 10.26 -7.69 -14.54
CA LYS A 11 9.85 -7.59 -15.94
C LYS A 11 8.91 -6.40 -16.07
N GLU A 12 9.27 -5.51 -16.98
CA GLU A 12 8.78 -4.14 -17.19
C GLU A 12 7.34 -4.03 -17.70
N ASP A 13 6.52 -5.07 -17.55
CA ASP A 13 5.24 -5.26 -18.25
C ASP A 13 3.99 -5.20 -17.35
N ASN A 14 4.10 -4.61 -16.15
CA ASN A 14 2.95 -4.47 -15.24
C ASN A 14 2.50 -3.01 -15.11
N SER A 15 1.83 -2.48 -16.15
CA SER A 15 1.26 -1.12 -16.14
C SER A 15 0.36 -0.88 -14.91
N HIS A 16 -0.34 -1.91 -14.45
CA HIS A 16 -1.22 -1.88 -13.28
C HIS A 16 -0.44 -1.66 -11.98
N ASN A 17 0.68 -2.36 -11.79
CA ASN A 17 1.50 -2.19 -10.58
C ASN A 17 2.13 -0.79 -10.54
N LYS A 18 2.58 -0.27 -11.69
CA LYS A 18 3.10 1.10 -11.77
C LYS A 18 2.05 2.12 -11.34
N LYS A 19 0.83 2.02 -11.87
CA LYS A 19 -0.30 2.88 -11.48
C LYS A 19 -0.66 2.74 -10.00
N ALA A 20 -0.63 1.51 -9.47
CA ALA A 20 -0.88 1.26 -8.05
C ALA A 20 0.14 2.00 -7.17
N TYR A 21 1.43 1.90 -7.49
CA TYR A 21 2.47 2.60 -6.73
C TYR A 21 2.36 4.13 -6.86
N GLU A 22 2.09 4.66 -8.05
CA GLU A 22 1.87 6.10 -8.24
C GLU A 22 0.68 6.62 -7.43
N PHE A 23 -0.39 5.82 -7.30
CA PHE A 23 -1.56 6.16 -6.49
C PHE A 23 -1.23 6.12 -4.99
N ILE A 24 -0.53 5.07 -4.56
CA ILE A 24 -0.04 4.92 -3.19
C ILE A 24 0.83 6.11 -2.80
N ASP A 25 1.81 6.49 -3.62
CA ASP A 25 2.74 7.58 -3.29
C ASP A 25 2.04 8.93 -3.10
N LYS A 26 0.85 9.12 -3.69
CA LYS A 26 0.04 10.35 -3.55
C LYS A 26 -0.89 10.37 -2.35
N HIS A 27 -1.44 9.21 -1.98
CA HIS A 27 -2.59 9.15 -1.09
C HIS A 27 -2.39 8.27 0.14
N LEU A 28 -1.29 7.55 0.24
CA LEU A 28 -1.03 6.69 1.38
C LEU A 28 -0.66 7.54 2.62
N PRO A 29 -1.36 7.37 3.77
CA PRO A 29 -1.07 8.14 4.98
C PRO A 29 0.21 7.64 5.68
N VAL A 30 0.80 8.43 6.57
CA VAL A 30 2.01 8.04 7.32
C VAL A 30 1.78 6.80 8.21
N THR A 31 0.56 6.64 8.72
CA THR A 31 0.13 5.51 9.57
C THR A 31 -0.22 4.24 8.78
N TYR A 32 0.11 4.19 7.49
CA TYR A 32 -0.34 3.11 6.59
C TYR A 32 0.00 1.71 7.05
N VAL A 33 1.12 1.48 7.73
CA VAL A 33 1.55 0.12 8.09
C VAL A 33 0.50 -0.57 8.96
N ASP A 34 0.02 0.13 10.00
CA ASP A 34 -0.97 -0.44 10.91
C ASP A 34 -2.37 -0.51 10.25
N LEU A 35 -2.70 0.46 9.39
CA LEU A 35 -3.94 0.44 8.60
C LEU A 35 -3.97 -0.71 7.58
N THR A 36 -2.84 -0.99 6.93
CA THR A 36 -2.70 -2.11 5.98
C THR A 36 -2.81 -3.45 6.71
N ILE A 37 -2.24 -3.57 7.91
CA ILE A 37 -2.46 -4.76 8.76
C ILE A 37 -3.94 -4.94 9.05
N ALA A 38 -4.62 -3.88 9.53
CA ALA A 38 -6.03 -3.93 9.83
C ALA A 38 -6.88 -4.32 8.61
N CYS A 39 -6.57 -3.76 7.44
CA CYS A 39 -7.21 -4.09 6.17
C CYS A 39 -7.06 -5.59 5.82
N ILE A 40 -5.85 -6.13 5.94
CA ILE A 40 -5.55 -7.54 5.62
C ILE A 40 -6.24 -8.49 6.62
N VAL A 41 -6.20 -8.17 7.92
CA VAL A 41 -6.86 -8.97 8.97
C VAL A 41 -8.38 -8.95 8.81
N LYS A 42 -8.97 -7.80 8.46
CA LYS A 42 -10.41 -7.68 8.17
C LYS A 42 -10.87 -8.60 7.04
N LYS A 43 -9.97 -8.98 6.13
CA LYS A 43 -10.19 -9.92 5.02
C LYS A 43 -9.94 -11.39 5.41
N GLY A 44 -9.70 -11.68 6.69
CA GLY A 44 -9.45 -13.03 7.19
C GLY A 44 -8.05 -13.58 6.87
N GLN A 45 -7.13 -12.72 6.44
CA GLN A 45 -5.76 -13.12 6.12
C GLN A 45 -4.86 -13.02 7.37
N PRO A 46 -3.80 -13.85 7.47
CA PRO A 46 -2.87 -13.78 8.58
C PRO A 46 -2.16 -12.43 8.63
N VAL A 47 -1.81 -12.00 9.84
CA VAL A 47 -1.12 -10.73 10.08
C VAL A 47 0.26 -10.75 9.39
N PRO A 48 0.50 -9.90 8.38
CA PRO A 48 1.83 -9.79 7.78
C PRO A 48 2.76 -9.02 8.71
N SER A 49 4.07 -9.26 8.58
CA SER A 49 5.06 -8.49 9.34
C SER A 49 5.14 -7.04 8.83
N LYS A 50 5.43 -6.11 9.75
CA LYS A 50 5.60 -4.68 9.39
C LYS A 50 6.73 -4.49 8.36
N SER A 51 7.79 -5.29 8.42
CA SER A 51 8.88 -5.24 7.44
C SER A 51 8.41 -5.68 6.05
N LEU A 52 7.57 -6.71 5.96
CA LEU A 52 7.02 -7.19 4.69
C LEU A 52 6.20 -6.09 3.99
N ILE A 53 5.33 -5.39 4.73
CA ILE A 53 4.54 -4.27 4.19
C ILE A 53 5.44 -3.16 3.65
N ARG A 54 6.46 -2.75 4.42
CA ARG A 54 7.41 -1.71 4.00
C ARG A 54 8.19 -2.13 2.75
N ASN A 55 8.60 -3.38 2.68
CA ASN A 55 9.33 -3.90 1.52
C ASN A 55 8.47 -3.91 0.26
N VAL A 56 7.17 -4.21 0.37
CA VAL A 56 6.23 -4.10 -0.77
C VAL A 56 6.06 -2.63 -1.17
N ARG A 57 5.80 -1.73 -0.21
CA ARG A 57 5.68 -0.29 -0.48
C ARG A 57 6.94 0.27 -1.16
N ASN A 58 8.12 -0.18 -0.74
CA ASN A 58 9.41 0.24 -1.30
C ASN A 58 9.80 -0.51 -2.58
N LYS A 59 8.89 -1.31 -3.16
CA LYS A 59 9.09 -2.06 -4.41
C LYS A 59 10.25 -3.07 -4.35
N THR A 60 10.69 -3.45 -3.15
CA THR A 60 11.78 -4.41 -2.93
C THR A 60 11.31 -5.85 -3.16
N ILE A 61 10.04 -6.13 -2.86
CA ILE A 61 9.40 -7.43 -3.07
C ILE A 61 8.02 -7.23 -3.69
N LEU A 62 7.55 -8.23 -4.43
CA LEU A 62 6.21 -8.22 -5.01
C LEU A 62 5.29 -9.17 -4.26
N ARG A 63 4.25 -8.61 -3.63
CA ARG A 63 3.17 -9.34 -2.96
C ARG A 63 1.86 -8.65 -3.28
N ASN A 64 1.09 -9.22 -4.21
CA ASN A 64 -0.10 -8.58 -4.77
C ASN A 64 -1.19 -8.36 -3.73
N ASP A 65 -1.33 -9.27 -2.76
CA ASP A 65 -2.25 -9.16 -1.64
C ASP A 65 -1.96 -7.91 -0.78
N ILE A 66 -0.68 -7.67 -0.47
CA ILE A 66 -0.25 -6.49 0.31
C ILE A 66 -0.34 -5.23 -0.54
N LEU A 67 0.05 -5.30 -1.83
CA LEU A 67 -0.05 -4.17 -2.74
C LEU A 67 -1.51 -3.71 -2.89
N LEU A 68 -2.45 -4.65 -3.02
CA LEU A 68 -3.88 -4.36 -3.07
C LEU A 68 -4.35 -3.69 -1.77
N ALA A 69 -3.96 -4.21 -0.61
CA ALA A 69 -4.30 -3.60 0.68
C ALA A 69 -3.72 -2.19 0.84
N LEU A 70 -2.51 -1.93 0.33
CA LEU A 70 -1.93 -0.58 0.32
C LEU A 70 -2.74 0.38 -0.56
N VAL A 71 -3.20 -0.07 -1.73
CA VAL A 71 -4.07 0.73 -2.61
C VAL A 71 -5.40 1.05 -1.93
N GLU A 72 -6.01 0.09 -1.25
CA GLU A 72 -7.28 0.30 -0.53
C GLU A 72 -7.13 1.31 0.60
N VAL A 73 -6.08 1.20 1.41
CA VAL A 73 -5.78 2.17 2.48
C VAL A 73 -5.54 3.57 1.90
N ALA A 74 -4.81 3.67 0.79
CA ALA A 74 -4.60 4.93 0.10
C ALA A 74 -5.93 5.53 -0.41
N ASN A 75 -6.83 4.69 -0.93
CA ASN A 75 -8.14 5.13 -1.41
C ASN A 75 -9.04 5.61 -0.26
N GLU A 76 -9.09 4.89 0.85
CA GLU A 76 -9.82 5.30 2.05
C GLU A 76 -9.33 6.66 2.57
N ASN A 77 -8.01 6.86 2.61
CA ASN A 77 -7.42 8.14 3.03
C ASN A 77 -7.76 9.28 2.04
N LYS A 78 -7.70 9.02 0.73
CA LYS A 78 -8.10 10.00 -0.28
C LYS A 78 -9.55 10.45 -0.07
N LEU A 79 -10.48 9.51 0.07
CA LEU A 79 -11.90 9.79 0.27
C LEU A 79 -12.15 10.56 1.58
N ALA A 80 -11.44 10.21 2.65
CA ALA A 80 -11.53 10.92 3.93
C ALA A 80 -11.08 12.39 3.79
N ILE A 81 -9.97 12.65 3.12
CA ILE A 81 -9.46 14.01 2.86
C ILE A 81 -10.44 14.80 1.98
N GLU A 82 -10.98 14.19 0.92
CA GLU A 82 -11.97 14.83 0.05
C GLU A 82 -13.23 15.22 0.83
N LYS A 83 -13.72 14.34 1.71
CA LYS A 83 -14.86 14.63 2.58
C LYS A 83 -14.58 15.78 3.54
N ILE A 84 -13.39 15.83 4.15
CA ILE A 84 -12.99 16.94 5.03
C ILE A 84 -12.97 18.25 4.25
N LYS A 85 -12.36 18.27 3.05
CA LYS A 85 -12.31 19.47 2.21
C LYS A 85 -13.70 19.99 1.87
N LEU A 86 -14.63 19.11 1.49
CA LEU A 86 -16.01 19.50 1.20
C LEU A 86 -16.70 20.17 2.40
N LEU A 87 -16.46 19.65 3.61
CA LEU A 87 -17.04 20.22 4.83
C LEU A 87 -16.41 21.57 5.22
N THR A 88 -15.10 21.72 5.02
CA THR A 88 -14.37 22.95 5.39
C THR A 88 -14.46 24.06 4.34
N SER A 89 -14.74 23.73 3.08
CA SER A 89 -14.91 24.70 1.99
C SER A 89 -16.31 25.32 1.91
N GLN A 90 -17.25 24.83 2.73
CA GLN A 90 -18.58 25.44 2.92
C GLN A 90 -18.60 26.48 4.07
N SER A 91 -17.44 26.77 4.66
CA SER A 91 -17.25 27.78 5.74
C SER A 91 -16.72 29.09 5.20
#